data_AF-A0A5N6GF90-F1
#
_entry.id   AF-A0A5N6GF90-F1
#
_cell.length_a   1.000
_cell.length_b   1.000
_cell.length_c   1.000
_cell.angle_alpha   90.00
_cell.angle_beta   90.00
_cell.angle_gamma   90.00
#
_symmetry.space_group_name_H-M   'P 1'
#
loop_
_entity.id
_entity.type
_entity.pdbx_description
1 polymer ?
#
loop_
_entity_poly.entity_id
_entity_poly.type
_entity_poly.pdbx_seq_one_letter_code
_entity_poly.pdbx_strand_id
1 'polypeptide(L)'
;MGTVDSAEDTVEVICRTDKCEAETVYLSRRQLCNSSSFLAAKVNATQPVVLLGSPCVVHCLQAFLSSHYYTYGWDATPIDIVRLDVEVYTFSVRYSIPALANQALYQLESNLQQHWSEVATHVVSQVYDSKLRQCGALRRVLLKVAYGLGEDREDPSGGVRAGWPDFLVELLEERAYQSTMALTAGGPHLIPPVEWYYEEFSRRLGTQGVAHALPSLIRTVRHLLQASPEDGYACLALIWRILRPWELPQLDGDGCIALLLHASEGSDDAWESYVYQLVSLLRSQLPPAYQAGAYGGLMTEGLRPKS
;
A
#
# COMPACT_ATOMS: atom_id res chain seq x y z
N MET A 1 -43.69 37.06 20.99
CA MET A 1 -42.39 37.01 21.67
C MET A 1 -41.64 35.82 21.10
N GLY A 2 -40.81 36.06 20.08
CA GLY A 2 -39.96 35.03 19.48
C GLY A 2 -38.74 34.86 20.36
N THR A 3 -38.52 33.64 20.85
CA THR A 3 -37.32 33.28 21.59
C THR A 3 -36.18 33.03 20.59
N VAL A 4 -35.31 34.03 20.50
CA VAL A 4 -33.84 33.96 20.51
C VAL A 4 -33.21 32.78 19.78
N ASP A 5 -32.50 33.14 18.71
CA ASP A 5 -31.54 32.36 17.95
C ASP A 5 -30.78 31.33 18.80
N SER A 6 -30.91 30.05 18.42
CA SER A 6 -29.98 29.02 18.87
C SER A 6 -28.62 29.34 18.27
N ALA A 7 -27.73 29.94 19.05
CA ALA A 7 -26.31 29.94 18.73
C ALA A 7 -25.91 28.49 18.43
N GLU A 8 -25.43 28.23 17.20
CA GLU A 8 -24.96 26.90 16.81
C GLU A 8 -23.99 26.39 17.87
N ASP A 9 -24.30 25.22 18.45
CA ASP A 9 -23.50 24.55 19.47
C ASP A 9 -22.14 24.19 18.86
N THR A 10 -21.23 25.15 18.92
CA THR A 10 -19.90 25.13 18.34
C THR A 10 -18.86 24.92 19.43
N VAL A 11 -17.80 24.19 19.10
CA VAL A 11 -16.68 23.90 19.99
C VAL A 11 -15.45 24.56 19.43
N GLU A 12 -14.75 25.29 20.28
CA GLU A 12 -13.43 25.83 19.98
C GLU A 12 -12.41 24.67 19.92
N VAL A 13 -11.79 24.51 18.76
CA VAL A 13 -10.76 23.51 18.49
C VAL A 13 -9.44 24.23 18.21
N ILE A 14 -8.44 23.96 19.04
CA ILE A 14 -7.09 24.46 18.80
C ILE A 14 -6.29 23.35 18.12
N CYS A 15 -5.88 23.59 16.88
CA CYS A 15 -4.98 22.69 16.18
C CYS A 15 -3.52 23.07 16.49
N ARG A 16 -2.69 22.05 16.75
CA ARG A 16 -1.26 22.23 17.03
C ARG A 16 -0.43 21.19 16.30
N THR A 17 0.71 21.64 15.79
CA THR A 17 1.83 20.78 15.39
C THR A 17 3.10 21.31 16.02
N ASP A 18 4.15 20.48 16.07
CA ASP A 18 5.47 20.90 16.55
C ASP A 18 6.12 21.98 15.64
N LYS A 19 5.53 22.26 14.47
CA LYS A 19 6.12 23.07 13.40
C LYS A 19 5.29 24.30 12.96
N CYS A 20 4.04 24.42 13.39
CA CYS A 20 3.16 25.53 13.01
C CYS A 20 2.57 26.23 14.23
N GLU A 21 2.26 27.52 14.06
CA GLU A 21 1.48 28.28 15.04
C GLU A 21 0.12 27.63 15.26
N ALA A 22 -0.37 27.73 16.50
CA ALA A 22 -1.67 27.18 16.85
C ALA A 22 -2.78 27.99 16.17
N GLU A 23 -3.65 27.31 15.42
CA GLU A 23 -4.82 27.94 14.80
C GLU A 23 -6.10 27.46 15.50
N THR A 24 -7.01 28.39 15.73
CA THR A 24 -8.32 28.12 16.34
C THR A 24 -9.38 27.97 15.25
N VAL A 25 -10.06 26.83 15.26
CA VAL A 25 -11.16 26.50 14.34
C VAL A 25 -12.41 26.21 15.18
N TYR A 26 -13.57 26.65 14.71
CA TYR A 26 -14.86 26.37 15.38
C TYR A 26 -15.61 25.28 14.62
N LEU A 27 -15.90 24.17 15.30
CA LEU A 27 -16.60 23.01 14.72
C LEU A 27 -17.93 22.76 15.43
N SER A 28 -18.93 22.24 14.70
CA SER A 28 -20.19 21.82 15.32
C SER A 28 -19.96 20.70 16.34
N ARG A 29 -20.35 20.93 17.59
CA ARG A 29 -20.28 19.94 18.68
C ARG A 29 -20.94 18.64 18.27
N ARG A 30 -22.15 18.74 17.73
CA ARG A 30 -22.98 17.60 17.34
C ARG A 30 -22.29 16.75 16.27
N GLN A 31 -21.78 17.38 15.22
CA GLN A 31 -21.09 16.66 14.14
C GLN A 31 -19.81 15.99 14.66
N LEU A 32 -19.03 16.70 15.48
CA LEU A 32 -17.79 16.17 16.04
C LEU A 32 -18.04 14.96 16.95
N CYS A 33 -19.03 15.05 17.86
CA CYS A 33 -19.42 13.95 18.73
C CYS A 33 -19.97 12.74 17.97
N ASN A 34 -20.71 12.98 16.88
CA ASN A 34 -21.25 11.90 16.03
C ASN A 34 -20.17 11.21 15.20
N SER A 35 -19.08 11.91 14.88
CA SER A 35 -17.99 11.38 14.04
C SER A 35 -17.06 10.41 14.78
N SER A 36 -16.94 10.55 16.10
CA SER A 36 -16.04 9.74 16.92
C SER A 36 -16.45 9.77 18.39
N SER A 37 -16.59 8.59 19.00
CA SER A 37 -16.81 8.45 20.45
C SER A 37 -15.64 8.99 21.27
N PHE A 38 -14.42 8.91 20.73
CA PHE A 38 -13.23 9.48 21.35
C PHE A 38 -13.29 11.01 21.37
N LEU A 39 -13.66 11.63 20.24
CA LEU A 39 -13.86 13.08 20.18
C LEU A 39 -15.04 13.53 21.04
N ALA A 40 -16.13 12.77 21.09
CA ALA A 40 -17.25 13.04 21.98
C ALA A 40 -16.81 13.10 23.45
N ALA A 41 -16.01 12.12 23.90
CA ALA A 41 -15.44 12.12 25.24
C ALA A 41 -14.52 13.34 25.47
N LYS A 42 -13.69 13.68 24.48
CA LYS A 42 -12.74 14.80 24.58
C LYS A 42 -13.42 16.17 24.66
N VAL A 43 -14.47 16.38 23.86
CA VAL A 43 -15.32 17.58 23.89
C VAL A 43 -16.00 17.75 25.24
N ASN A 44 -16.47 16.65 25.84
CA ASN A 44 -17.14 16.69 27.13
C ASN A 44 -16.17 16.87 28.31
N ALA A 45 -14.91 16.48 28.15
CA ALA A 45 -13.90 16.54 29.20
C ALA A 45 -13.12 17.88 29.24
N THR A 46 -12.87 18.50 28.08
CA THR A 46 -11.96 19.65 27.97
C THR A 46 -12.44 20.68 26.96
N GLN A 47 -12.37 21.97 27.34
CA GLN A 47 -12.53 23.11 26.44
C GLN A 47 -11.41 24.14 26.68
N PRO A 48 -10.78 24.67 25.61
CA PRO A 48 -10.94 24.30 24.20
C PRO A 48 -10.39 22.89 23.89
N VAL A 49 -10.89 22.26 22.82
CA VAL A 49 -10.43 20.92 22.42
C VAL A 49 -9.12 21.06 21.64
N VAL A 50 -8.04 20.51 22.17
CA VAL A 50 -6.75 20.54 21.48
C VAL A 50 -6.59 19.31 20.59
N LEU A 51 -6.42 19.50 19.28
CA LEU A 51 -6.14 18.44 18.31
C LEU A 51 -4.71 18.58 17.76
N LEU A 52 -4.01 17.46 17.66
CA LEU A 52 -2.65 17.35 17.13
C LEU A 52 -2.73 17.03 15.65
N GLY A 53 -2.52 18.05 14.81
CA GLY A 53 -2.64 17.99 13.37
C GLY A 53 -2.37 19.36 12.76
N SER A 54 -1.95 19.39 11.49
CA SER A 54 -1.78 20.64 10.75
C SER A 54 -3.14 21.33 10.59
N PRO A 55 -3.18 22.67 10.48
CA PRO A 55 -4.45 23.36 10.24
C PRO A 55 -5.18 22.84 9.01
N CYS A 56 -4.45 22.52 7.95
CA CYS A 56 -4.99 21.90 6.73
C CYS A 56 -5.81 20.63 7.02
N VAL A 57 -5.31 19.73 7.88
CA VAL A 57 -6.02 18.51 8.25
C VAL A 57 -7.29 18.79 9.06
N VAL A 58 -7.27 19.82 9.91
CA VAL A 58 -8.47 20.23 10.68
C VAL A 58 -9.51 20.88 9.76
N HIS A 59 -9.08 21.65 8.76
CA HIS A 59 -9.95 22.14 7.70
C HIS A 59 -10.54 20.99 6.85
N CYS A 60 -9.76 19.93 6.57
CA CYS A 60 -10.28 18.72 5.94
C CYS A 60 -11.34 18.03 6.82
N LEU A 61 -11.11 17.93 8.13
CA LEU A 61 -12.13 17.42 9.07
C LEU A 61 -13.38 18.30 9.02
N GLN A 62 -13.25 19.63 9.05
CA GLN A 62 -14.37 20.55 8.97
C GLN A 62 -15.20 20.33 7.70
N ALA A 63 -14.53 20.32 6.53
CA ALA A 63 -15.17 20.06 5.25
C ALA A 63 -15.89 18.71 5.24
N PHE A 64 -15.26 17.67 5.80
CA PHE A 64 -15.83 16.34 5.90
C PHE A 64 -17.06 16.29 6.80
N LEU A 65 -17.06 16.98 7.95
CA LEU A 65 -18.21 17.02 8.85
C LEU A 65 -19.42 17.70 8.19
N SER A 66 -19.19 18.67 7.30
CA SER A 66 -20.24 19.39 6.59
C SER A 66 -20.74 18.67 5.33
N SER A 67 -19.85 17.99 4.60
CA SER A 67 -20.14 17.50 3.24
C SER A 67 -19.88 16.00 3.01
N HIS A 68 -19.30 15.30 3.96
CA HIS A 68 -18.77 13.94 3.81
C HIS A 68 -17.62 13.78 2.80
N TYR A 69 -17.06 14.89 2.32
CA TYR A 69 -15.86 14.93 1.49
C TYR A 69 -14.90 15.98 2.05
N TYR A 70 -13.61 15.85 1.74
CA TYR A 70 -12.66 16.96 1.89
C TYR A 70 -12.02 17.28 0.55
N THR A 71 -11.52 18.50 0.44
CA THR A 71 -10.94 19.06 -0.78
C THR A 71 -9.52 19.51 -0.53
N TYR A 72 -8.76 19.61 -1.61
CA TYR A 72 -7.40 20.14 -1.62
C TYR A 72 -7.42 21.66 -1.86
N GLY A 73 -6.31 22.32 -1.55
CA GLY A 73 -6.07 23.69 -2.03
C GLY A 73 -6.08 23.73 -3.56
N TRP A 74 -6.52 24.84 -4.14
CA TRP A 74 -6.70 24.97 -5.60
C TRP A 74 -5.36 24.91 -6.38
N ASP A 75 -4.26 25.16 -5.69
CA ASP A 75 -2.89 25.18 -6.16
C ASP A 75 -2.06 24.00 -5.63
N ALA A 76 -2.70 23.00 -5.01
CA ALA A 76 -2.00 21.85 -4.44
C ALA A 76 -1.31 21.03 -5.54
N THR A 77 0.00 20.80 -5.38
CA THR A 77 0.74 19.89 -6.27
C THR A 77 0.33 18.44 -5.98
N PRO A 78 0.53 17.49 -6.91
CA PRO A 78 0.22 16.08 -6.65
C PRO A 78 0.95 15.49 -5.43
N ILE A 79 2.16 15.96 -5.14
CA ILE A 79 2.89 15.58 -3.93
C ILE A 79 2.18 16.09 -2.67
N ASP A 80 1.72 17.35 -2.68
CA ASP A 80 0.99 17.93 -1.54
C ASP A 80 -0.36 17.25 -1.31
N ILE A 81 -1.05 16.85 -2.40
CA ILE A 81 -2.30 16.07 -2.35
C ILE A 81 -2.06 14.74 -1.63
N VAL A 82 -1.08 13.95 -2.09
CA VAL A 82 -0.75 12.64 -1.48
C VAL A 82 -0.29 12.81 -0.04
N ARG A 83 0.52 13.84 0.26
CA ARG A 83 0.95 14.11 1.64
C ARG A 83 -0.24 14.44 2.54
N LEU A 84 -1.17 15.26 2.06
CA LEU A 84 -2.36 15.61 2.82
C LEU A 84 -3.26 14.38 3.07
N ASP A 85 -3.47 13.52 2.08
CA ASP A 85 -4.25 12.28 2.28
C ASP A 85 -3.64 11.38 3.38
N VAL A 86 -2.31 11.26 3.40
CA VAL A 86 -1.58 10.52 4.45
C VAL A 86 -1.73 11.20 5.82
N GLU A 87 -1.60 12.52 5.89
CA GLU A 87 -1.80 13.29 7.12
C GLU A 87 -3.24 13.17 7.64
N VAL A 88 -4.25 13.25 6.77
CA VAL A 88 -5.67 13.09 7.10
C VAL A 88 -5.95 11.67 7.59
N TYR A 89 -5.41 10.64 6.93
CA TYR A 89 -5.56 9.26 7.38
C TYR A 89 -4.97 9.06 8.79
N THR A 90 -3.72 9.45 9.00
CA THR A 90 -3.03 9.26 10.29
C THR A 90 -3.73 10.02 11.43
N PHE A 91 -4.22 11.23 11.15
CA PHE A 91 -5.06 12.00 12.06
C PHE A 91 -6.37 11.27 12.38
N SER A 92 -7.05 10.74 11.36
CA SER A 92 -8.34 10.06 11.52
C SER A 92 -8.21 8.79 12.35
N VAL A 93 -7.13 8.03 12.18
CA VAL A 93 -6.82 6.87 13.03
C VAL A 93 -6.56 7.29 14.47
N ARG A 94 -5.76 8.36 14.69
CA ARG A 94 -5.46 8.89 16.04
C ARG A 94 -6.71 9.30 16.81
N TYR A 95 -7.69 9.89 16.12
CA TYR A 95 -8.93 10.40 16.72
C TYR A 95 -10.13 9.46 16.55
N SER A 96 -9.90 8.23 16.09
CA SER A 96 -10.93 7.22 15.89
C SER A 96 -12.12 7.73 15.06
N ILE A 97 -11.84 8.26 13.86
CA ILE A 97 -12.84 8.78 12.90
C ILE A 97 -12.85 7.84 11.68
N PRO A 98 -13.54 6.68 11.71
CA PRO A 98 -13.38 5.65 10.68
C PRO A 98 -13.85 6.10 9.30
N ALA A 99 -14.91 6.90 9.24
CA ALA A 99 -15.47 7.37 7.97
C ALA A 99 -14.49 8.31 7.23
N LEU A 100 -13.80 9.20 7.95
CA LEU A 100 -12.76 10.05 7.36
C LEU A 100 -11.50 9.24 7.00
N ALA A 101 -11.13 8.25 7.82
CA ALA A 101 -10.00 7.37 7.51
C ALA A 101 -10.24 6.58 6.20
N ASN A 102 -11.43 6.01 6.03
CA ASN A 102 -11.78 5.28 4.80
C ASN A 102 -11.84 6.20 3.59
N GLN A 103 -12.39 7.40 3.75
CA GLN A 103 -12.41 8.41 2.70
C GLN A 103 -10.99 8.80 2.26
N ALA A 104 -10.09 9.02 3.22
CA ALA A 104 -8.70 9.36 2.94
C ALA A 104 -7.95 8.23 2.21
N LEU A 105 -8.17 6.96 2.59
CA LEU A 105 -7.58 5.83 1.87
C LEU A 105 -8.09 5.72 0.43
N TYR A 106 -9.40 5.91 0.22
CA TYR A 106 -10.00 5.85 -1.10
C TYR A 106 -9.47 6.98 -2.00
N GLN A 107 -9.41 8.21 -1.49
CA GLN A 107 -8.85 9.34 -2.22
C GLN A 107 -7.36 9.15 -2.50
N LEU A 108 -6.59 8.68 -1.52
CA LEU A 108 -5.18 8.35 -1.69
C LEU A 108 -4.98 7.34 -2.83
N GLU A 109 -5.72 6.24 -2.84
CA GLU A 109 -5.62 5.24 -3.89
C GLU A 109 -5.88 5.84 -5.28
N SER A 110 -6.94 6.65 -5.41
CA SER A 110 -7.29 7.35 -6.65
C SER A 110 -6.20 8.34 -7.08
N ASN A 111 -5.68 9.15 -6.15
CA ASN A 111 -4.68 10.17 -6.43
C ASN A 111 -3.33 9.56 -6.79
N LEU A 112 -2.94 8.48 -6.12
CA LEU A 112 -1.75 7.70 -6.46
C LEU A 112 -1.88 7.11 -7.86
N GLN A 113 -3.05 6.60 -8.23
CA GLN A 113 -3.30 6.09 -9.58
C GLN A 113 -3.24 7.17 -10.65
N GLN A 114 -3.79 8.34 -10.37
CA GLN A 114 -3.83 9.44 -11.31
C GLN A 114 -2.46 10.12 -11.50
N HIS A 115 -1.67 10.25 -10.44
CA HIS A 115 -0.45 11.06 -10.41
C HIS A 115 0.83 10.25 -10.20
N TRP A 116 0.79 8.93 -10.39
CA TRP A 116 1.89 8.01 -10.08
C TRP A 116 3.26 8.50 -10.56
N SER A 117 3.34 8.95 -11.81
CA SER A 117 4.59 9.43 -12.43
C SER A 117 5.27 10.60 -11.72
N GLU A 118 4.51 11.39 -10.96
CA GLU A 118 4.98 12.58 -10.24
C GLU A 118 5.28 12.28 -8.77
N VAL A 119 4.61 11.28 -8.19
CA VAL A 119 4.65 11.00 -6.75
C VAL A 119 5.38 9.71 -6.38
N ALA A 120 5.73 8.85 -7.34
CA ALA A 120 6.31 7.53 -7.10
C ALA A 120 7.48 7.58 -6.10
N THR A 121 8.53 8.37 -6.37
CA THR A 121 9.70 8.49 -5.48
C THR A 121 9.33 8.91 -4.06
N HIS A 122 8.37 9.83 -3.93
CA HIS A 122 7.89 10.27 -2.62
C HIS A 122 7.16 9.14 -1.88
N VAL A 123 6.29 8.40 -2.57
CA VAL A 123 5.54 7.27 -2.03
C VAL A 123 6.47 6.15 -1.56
N VAL A 124 7.52 5.85 -2.33
CA VAL A 124 8.56 4.89 -1.93
C VAL A 124 9.15 5.27 -0.57
N SER A 125 9.55 6.53 -0.39
CA SER A 125 10.11 6.98 0.88
C SER A 125 9.14 6.84 2.07
N GLN A 126 7.84 7.00 1.82
CA GLN A 126 6.80 6.89 2.85
C GLN A 126 6.49 5.44 3.25
N VAL A 127 6.57 4.48 2.31
CA VAL A 127 6.37 3.05 2.60
C VAL A 127 7.33 2.55 3.69
N TYR A 128 8.52 3.15 3.79
CA TYR A 128 9.55 2.80 4.76
C TYR A 128 9.54 3.64 6.05
N ASP A 129 8.73 4.69 6.13
CA ASP A 129 8.64 5.51 7.32
C ASP A 129 8.18 4.66 8.51
N SER A 130 9.05 4.56 9.53
CA SER A 130 8.80 3.79 10.74
C SER A 130 7.54 4.24 11.48
N LYS A 131 7.15 5.51 11.35
CA LYS A 131 5.93 6.07 11.93
C LYS A 131 4.67 5.58 11.23
N LEU A 132 4.74 5.33 9.92
CA LEU A 132 3.62 4.85 9.12
C LEU A 132 3.44 3.33 9.17
N ARG A 133 4.41 2.57 9.72
CA ARG A 133 4.29 1.10 9.88
C ARG A 133 3.10 0.70 10.77
N GLN A 134 2.73 1.54 11.74
CA GLN A 134 1.59 1.30 12.63
C GLN A 134 0.24 1.47 11.91
N CYS A 135 0.25 2.08 10.72
CA CYS A 135 -0.90 2.35 9.87
C CYS A 135 -1.05 1.29 8.78
N GLY A 136 -1.40 0.05 9.18
CA GLY A 136 -1.39 -1.10 8.27
C GLY A 136 -2.33 -1.02 7.06
N ALA A 137 -3.40 -0.24 7.09
CA ALA A 137 -4.27 -0.05 5.92
C ALA A 137 -3.71 0.99 4.94
N LEU A 138 -3.15 2.09 5.44
CA LEU A 138 -2.42 3.08 4.62
C LEU A 138 -1.27 2.42 3.87
N ARG A 139 -0.47 1.64 4.59
CA ARG A 139 0.67 0.94 4.00
C ARG A 139 0.24 -0.07 2.94
N ARG A 140 -0.90 -0.75 3.14
CA ARG A 140 -1.48 -1.64 2.13
C ARG A 140 -1.84 -0.90 0.85
N VAL A 141 -2.46 0.27 0.94
CA VAL A 141 -2.79 1.10 -0.25
C VAL A 141 -1.52 1.56 -0.97
N LEU A 142 -0.54 2.08 -0.24
CA LEU A 142 0.73 2.53 -0.82
C LEU A 142 1.44 1.39 -1.57
N LEU A 143 1.55 0.21 -0.94
CA LEU A 143 2.15 -0.97 -1.56
C LEU A 143 1.33 -1.50 -2.73
N LYS A 144 0.00 -1.54 -2.60
CA LYS A 144 -0.91 -1.99 -3.67
C LYS A 144 -0.73 -1.15 -4.93
N VAL A 145 -0.79 0.17 -4.80
CA VAL A 145 -0.69 1.07 -5.96
C VAL A 145 0.72 1.06 -6.54
N ALA A 146 1.74 1.06 -5.68
CA ALA A 146 3.13 0.97 -6.14
C ALA A 146 3.42 -0.35 -6.87
N TYR A 147 2.79 -1.44 -6.45
CA TYR A 147 2.88 -2.72 -7.12
C TYR A 147 2.08 -2.73 -8.43
N GLY A 148 0.86 -2.20 -8.45
CA GLY A 148 -0.01 -2.23 -9.64
C GLY A 148 0.38 -1.27 -10.76
N LEU A 149 1.12 -0.20 -10.46
CA LEU A 149 1.51 0.84 -11.44
C LEU A 149 3.02 0.95 -11.65
N GLY A 150 3.80 0.03 -11.07
CA GLY A 150 5.25 -0.03 -11.25
C GLY A 150 5.65 -0.28 -12.71
N GLU A 151 4.77 -0.91 -13.49
CA GLU A 151 4.94 -1.19 -14.93
C GLU A 151 4.78 0.09 -15.74
N ASP A 152 5.86 0.49 -16.42
CA ASP A 152 5.80 1.02 -17.76
C ASP A 152 4.76 2.12 -18.06
N ARG A 153 5.17 3.36 -17.76
CA ARG A 153 5.08 4.37 -18.82
C ARG A 153 6.49 4.67 -19.29
N GLU A 154 6.90 4.05 -20.39
CA GLU A 154 7.92 4.65 -21.26
C GLU A 154 7.44 6.07 -21.57
N ASP A 155 8.01 7.04 -20.87
CA ASP A 155 7.81 8.43 -21.20
C ASP A 155 8.62 8.68 -22.48
N PRO A 156 7.98 9.04 -23.62
CA PRO A 156 8.70 9.30 -24.87
C PRO A 156 9.70 10.48 -24.76
N SER A 157 9.75 11.15 -23.62
CA SER A 157 10.64 12.28 -23.32
C SER A 157 12.01 11.89 -22.72
N GLY A 158 12.34 10.61 -22.53
CA GLY A 158 13.70 10.18 -22.19
C GLY A 158 14.17 10.53 -20.78
N GLY A 159 13.24 10.78 -19.85
CA GLY A 159 13.55 10.92 -18.43
C GLY A 159 13.83 9.56 -17.78
N VAL A 160 14.96 9.43 -17.09
CA VAL A 160 15.29 8.26 -16.25
C VAL A 160 14.25 8.19 -15.13
N ARG A 161 13.24 7.33 -15.27
CA ARG A 161 12.34 6.96 -14.17
C ARG A 161 12.81 5.64 -13.60
N ALA A 162 12.81 5.55 -12.27
CA ALA A 162 12.95 4.30 -11.55
C ALA A 162 11.82 3.37 -12.01
N GLY A 163 12.14 2.47 -12.93
CA GLY A 163 11.19 1.48 -13.40
C GLY A 163 10.84 0.55 -12.25
N TRP A 164 9.75 -0.20 -12.41
CA TRP A 164 9.41 -1.33 -11.56
C TRP A 164 10.59 -2.16 -11.00
N PRO A 165 11.63 -2.47 -11.80
CA PRO A 165 12.71 -3.33 -11.35
C PRO A 165 13.52 -2.69 -10.24
N ASP A 166 13.74 -1.38 -10.30
CA ASP A 166 14.51 -0.64 -9.30
C ASP A 166 13.68 -0.47 -8.03
N PHE A 167 12.37 -0.17 -8.16
CA PHE A 167 11.47 -0.09 -7.01
C PHE A 167 11.35 -1.41 -6.23
N LEU A 168 11.18 -2.54 -6.94
CA LEU A 168 11.09 -3.84 -6.29
C LEU A 168 12.43 -4.32 -5.76
N VAL A 169 13.54 -4.07 -6.47
CA VAL A 169 14.88 -4.40 -6.00
C VAL A 169 15.20 -3.58 -4.76
N GLU A 170 14.94 -2.27 -4.75
CA GLU A 170 15.09 -1.43 -3.56
C GLU A 170 14.21 -1.92 -2.40
N LEU A 171 12.96 -2.34 -2.66
CA LEU A 171 12.06 -2.86 -1.62
C LEU A 171 12.50 -4.21 -1.06
N LEU A 172 13.03 -5.08 -1.92
CA LEU A 172 13.57 -6.37 -1.55
C LEU A 172 14.94 -6.25 -0.86
N GLU A 173 15.82 -5.35 -1.32
CA GLU A 173 17.14 -5.07 -0.77
C GLU A 173 17.05 -4.34 0.57
N GLU A 174 16.19 -3.34 0.69
CA GLU A 174 15.95 -2.64 1.96
C GLU A 174 15.26 -3.58 2.97
N ARG A 175 14.38 -4.48 2.53
CA ARG A 175 13.82 -5.50 3.43
C ARG A 175 14.85 -6.55 3.83
N ALA A 176 15.70 -6.99 2.91
CA ALA A 176 16.82 -7.87 3.20
C ALA A 176 17.78 -7.18 4.19
N TYR A 177 18.06 -5.90 4.00
CA TYR A 177 18.87 -5.07 4.90
C TYR A 177 18.24 -4.97 6.29
N GLN A 178 16.94 -4.64 6.39
CA GLN A 178 16.24 -4.57 7.68
C GLN A 178 16.14 -5.93 8.39
N SER A 179 15.97 -7.02 7.64
CA SER A 179 16.01 -8.37 8.19
C SER A 179 17.40 -8.72 8.70
N THR A 180 18.47 -8.32 7.99
CA THR A 180 19.87 -8.45 8.42
C THR A 180 20.19 -7.58 9.64
N MET A 181 19.64 -6.38 9.73
CA MET A 181 19.76 -5.55 10.93
C MET A 181 19.02 -6.15 12.13
N ALA A 182 17.84 -6.76 11.92
CA ALA A 182 17.13 -7.51 12.95
C ALA A 182 17.92 -8.77 13.38
N LEU A 183 18.64 -9.43 12.46
CA LEU A 183 19.56 -10.54 12.76
C LEU A 183 20.69 -10.10 13.70
N THR A 184 21.23 -8.88 13.54
CA THR A 184 22.24 -8.35 14.46
C THR A 184 21.70 -7.96 15.84
N ALA A 185 20.37 -7.88 16.00
CA ALA A 185 19.69 -7.48 17.24
C ALA A 185 19.17 -8.66 18.10
N GLY A 186 19.38 -9.91 17.69
CA GLY A 186 19.16 -11.10 18.54
C GLY A 186 17.70 -11.50 18.82
N GLY A 187 16.73 -11.07 18.01
CA GLY A 187 15.31 -11.44 18.15
C GLY A 187 14.95 -12.80 17.51
N PRO A 188 13.91 -13.51 17.99
CA PRO A 188 13.45 -14.76 17.42
C PRO A 188 12.88 -14.58 16.00
N HIS A 189 13.31 -15.47 15.10
CA HIS A 189 12.98 -15.45 13.68
C HIS A 189 11.55 -15.94 13.42
N LEU A 190 10.83 -15.25 12.53
CA LEU A 190 9.57 -15.77 11.98
C LEU A 190 9.58 -15.84 10.44
N ILE A 191 10.53 -15.17 9.74
CA ILE A 191 10.46 -14.97 8.29
C ILE A 191 11.85 -15.16 7.64
N PRO A 192 11.99 -16.08 6.65
CA PRO A 192 13.23 -16.27 5.88
C PRO A 192 13.66 -15.03 5.06
N PRO A 193 14.94 -14.90 4.70
CA PRO A 193 15.41 -13.84 3.80
C PRO A 193 14.84 -14.01 2.37
N VAL A 194 14.73 -12.90 1.66
CA VAL A 194 14.19 -12.79 0.28
C VAL A 194 14.85 -13.77 -0.70
N GLU A 195 16.16 -13.97 -0.60
CA GLU A 195 16.94 -14.88 -1.45
C GLU A 195 16.48 -16.33 -1.30
N TRP A 196 16.08 -16.74 -0.09
CA TRP A 196 15.53 -18.06 0.17
C TRP A 196 14.18 -18.27 -0.52
N TYR A 197 13.32 -17.25 -0.52
CA TYR A 197 12.04 -17.30 -1.24
C TYR A 197 12.23 -17.42 -2.75
N TYR A 198 13.24 -16.75 -3.32
CA TYR A 198 13.58 -16.86 -4.74
C TYR A 198 14.04 -18.28 -5.12
N GLU A 199 14.95 -18.86 -4.34
CA GLU A 199 15.46 -20.21 -4.58
C GLU A 199 14.36 -21.26 -4.41
N GLU A 200 13.55 -21.15 -3.35
CA GLU A 200 12.45 -22.07 -3.08
C GLU A 200 11.34 -21.97 -4.14
N PHE A 201 11.00 -20.77 -4.62
CA PHE A 201 10.05 -20.58 -5.71
C PHE A 201 10.56 -21.18 -7.01
N SER A 202 11.79 -20.86 -7.39
CA SER A 202 12.43 -21.39 -8.61
C SER A 202 12.50 -22.93 -8.58
N ARG A 203 12.86 -23.50 -7.42
CA ARG A 203 12.90 -24.94 -7.20
C ARG A 203 11.53 -25.59 -7.34
N ARG A 204 10.49 -25.03 -6.73
CA ARG A 204 9.11 -25.56 -6.83
C ARG A 204 8.60 -25.52 -8.25
N LEU A 205 8.86 -24.42 -8.96
CA LEU A 205 8.41 -24.27 -10.33
C LEU A 205 9.13 -25.26 -11.27
N GLY A 206 10.43 -25.49 -11.09
CA GLY A 206 11.19 -26.50 -11.84
C GLY A 206 10.80 -27.96 -11.54
N THR A 207 10.43 -28.26 -10.29
CA THR A 207 10.11 -29.63 -9.82
C THR A 207 8.65 -30.02 -10.00
N GLN A 208 7.72 -29.09 -9.82
CA GLN A 208 6.27 -29.37 -9.78
C GLN A 208 5.52 -28.76 -10.97
N GLY A 209 6.16 -27.86 -11.71
CA GLY A 209 5.53 -27.10 -12.78
C GLY A 209 4.57 -26.03 -12.27
N VAL A 210 4.18 -25.11 -13.15
CA VAL A 210 3.41 -23.92 -12.79
C VAL A 210 2.03 -24.24 -12.20
N ALA A 211 1.37 -25.31 -12.66
CA ALA A 211 0.01 -25.67 -12.24
C ALA A 211 -0.06 -26.11 -10.76
N HIS A 212 1.05 -26.55 -10.17
CA HIS A 212 1.11 -27.02 -8.79
C HIS A 212 1.89 -26.05 -7.90
N ALA A 213 2.96 -25.44 -8.41
CA ALA A 213 3.75 -24.47 -7.67
C ALA A 213 2.94 -23.19 -7.37
N LEU A 214 2.31 -22.61 -8.39
CA LEU A 214 1.73 -21.27 -8.31
C LEU A 214 0.54 -21.16 -7.34
N PRO A 215 -0.44 -22.09 -7.29
CA PRO A 215 -1.52 -22.02 -6.31
C PRO A 215 -1.01 -22.09 -4.86
N SER A 216 0.03 -22.90 -4.59
CA SER A 216 0.62 -22.99 -3.25
C SER A 216 1.28 -21.69 -2.83
N LEU A 217 1.92 -21.01 -3.79
CA LEU A 217 2.67 -19.78 -3.56
C LEU A 217 1.74 -18.59 -3.40
N ILE A 218 0.66 -18.51 -4.19
CA ILE A 218 -0.40 -17.51 -4.00
C ILE A 218 -1.07 -17.69 -2.64
N ARG A 219 -1.30 -18.92 -2.15
CA ARG A 219 -1.78 -19.13 -0.78
C ARG A 219 -0.79 -18.62 0.28
N THR A 220 0.51 -18.87 0.09
CA THR A 220 1.55 -18.32 0.97
C THR A 220 1.54 -16.80 0.96
N VAL A 221 1.45 -16.17 -0.21
CA VAL A 221 1.30 -14.73 -0.36
C VAL A 221 0.05 -14.23 0.37
N ARG A 222 -1.12 -14.86 0.19
CA ARG A 222 -2.36 -14.47 0.89
C ARG A 222 -2.19 -14.47 2.39
N HIS A 223 -1.58 -15.53 2.94
CA HIS A 223 -1.27 -15.61 4.36
C HIS A 223 -0.29 -14.52 4.80
N LEU A 224 0.74 -14.26 4.00
CA LEU A 224 1.69 -13.19 4.28
C LEU A 224 1.02 -11.82 4.19
N LEU A 225 0.20 -11.51 3.19
CA LEU A 225 -0.54 -10.25 3.09
C LEU A 225 -1.46 -9.99 4.30
N GLN A 226 -2.02 -11.06 4.88
CA GLN A 226 -2.83 -10.98 6.10
C GLN A 226 -1.98 -10.77 7.36
N ALA A 227 -0.83 -11.44 7.47
CA ALA A 227 0.04 -11.39 8.65
C ALA A 227 1.01 -10.18 8.65
N SER A 228 1.56 -9.87 7.49
CA SER A 228 2.55 -8.83 7.19
C SER A 228 2.46 -8.42 5.71
N PRO A 229 1.72 -7.34 5.39
CA PRO A 229 1.57 -6.86 4.01
C PRO A 229 2.89 -6.70 3.27
N GLU A 230 3.93 -6.25 3.97
CA GLU A 230 5.29 -6.09 3.43
C GLU A 230 5.84 -7.38 2.86
N ASP A 231 5.79 -8.45 3.64
CA ASP A 231 6.36 -9.74 3.25
C ASP A 231 5.48 -10.40 2.19
N GLY A 232 4.16 -10.11 2.20
CA GLY A 232 3.23 -10.50 1.15
C GLY A 232 3.54 -9.85 -0.20
N TYR A 233 3.72 -8.53 -0.24
CA TYR A 233 4.08 -7.81 -1.47
C TYR A 233 5.51 -8.08 -1.92
N ALA A 234 6.47 -8.28 -1.01
CA ALA A 234 7.81 -8.74 -1.34
C ALA A 234 7.78 -10.15 -1.97
N CYS A 235 6.96 -11.06 -1.43
CA CYS A 235 6.77 -12.38 -2.01
C CYS A 235 6.10 -12.29 -3.39
N LEU A 236 5.08 -11.44 -3.57
CA LEU A 236 4.48 -11.16 -4.88
C LEU A 236 5.51 -10.66 -5.90
N ALA A 237 6.34 -9.70 -5.49
CA ALA A 237 7.40 -9.13 -6.32
C ALA A 237 8.41 -10.18 -6.77
N LEU A 238 8.75 -11.12 -5.90
CA LEU A 238 9.60 -12.27 -6.24
C LEU A 238 8.93 -13.21 -7.25
N ILE A 239 7.64 -13.52 -7.05
CA ILE A 239 6.87 -14.32 -8.02
C ILE A 239 6.91 -13.63 -9.38
N TRP A 240 6.61 -12.34 -9.43
CA TRP A 240 6.66 -11.56 -10.66
C TRP A 240 8.06 -11.56 -11.28
N ARG A 241 9.11 -11.28 -10.51
CA ARG A 241 10.50 -11.27 -10.98
C ARG A 241 10.97 -12.61 -11.52
N ILE A 242 10.41 -13.74 -11.09
CA ILE A 242 10.78 -15.06 -11.63
C ILE A 242 10.00 -15.37 -12.91
N LEU A 243 8.77 -14.85 -13.03
CA LEU A 243 7.98 -14.93 -14.25
C LEU A 243 8.49 -13.97 -15.34
N ARG A 244 9.09 -12.84 -14.94
CA ARG A 244 9.56 -11.75 -15.81
C ARG A 244 10.65 -12.14 -16.84
N PRO A 245 11.71 -12.92 -16.52
CA PRO A 245 12.67 -13.43 -17.50
C PRO A 245 12.03 -14.28 -18.60
N TRP A 246 10.78 -14.71 -18.40
CA TRP A 246 9.99 -15.47 -19.36
C TRP A 246 8.98 -14.61 -20.11
N GLU A 247 9.15 -13.29 -20.07
CA GLU A 247 8.62 -12.35 -21.07
C GLU A 247 9.06 -12.81 -22.46
N LEU A 248 8.34 -13.82 -22.97
CA LEU A 248 8.09 -13.92 -24.38
C LEU A 248 7.51 -12.55 -24.78
N PRO A 249 7.90 -11.97 -25.93
CA PRO A 249 7.39 -10.68 -26.44
C PRO A 249 5.85 -10.57 -26.60
N GLN A 250 5.10 -11.59 -26.16
CA GLN A 250 3.65 -11.75 -26.26
C GLN A 250 2.98 -11.82 -24.89
N LEU A 251 3.73 -11.74 -23.78
CA LEU A 251 3.20 -11.79 -22.43
C LEU A 251 2.60 -10.42 -22.10
N ASP A 252 1.27 -10.38 -21.98
CA ASP A 252 0.52 -9.24 -21.47
C ASP A 252 0.88 -9.06 -19.98
N GLY A 253 1.93 -8.27 -19.72
CA GLY A 253 2.49 -8.01 -18.39
C GLY A 253 1.41 -7.51 -17.44
N ASP A 254 0.73 -6.44 -17.84
CA ASP A 254 -0.39 -5.83 -17.15
C ASP A 254 -1.45 -6.87 -16.74
N GLY A 255 -1.84 -7.76 -17.67
CA GLY A 255 -2.82 -8.83 -17.43
C GLY A 255 -2.34 -9.88 -16.42
N CYS A 256 -1.07 -10.26 -16.47
CA CYS A 256 -0.48 -11.25 -15.57
C CYS A 256 -0.38 -10.73 -14.13
N ILE A 257 0.02 -9.47 -13.96
CA ILE A 257 0.09 -8.81 -12.65
C ILE A 257 -1.28 -8.56 -12.07
N ALA A 258 -2.22 -8.06 -12.87
CA ALA A 258 -3.59 -7.87 -12.42
C ALA A 258 -4.16 -9.18 -11.89
N LEU A 259 -3.93 -10.30 -12.60
CA LEU A 259 -4.34 -11.63 -12.15
C LEU A 259 -3.60 -12.09 -10.88
N LEU A 260 -2.30 -11.81 -10.75
CA LEU A 260 -1.52 -12.10 -9.54
C LEU A 260 -2.04 -11.32 -8.32
N LEU A 261 -2.32 -10.04 -8.48
CA LEU A 261 -2.90 -9.18 -7.45
C LEU A 261 -4.30 -9.64 -7.07
N HIS A 262 -5.17 -9.88 -8.05
CA HIS A 262 -6.53 -10.37 -7.79
C HIS A 262 -6.53 -11.76 -7.14
N ALA A 263 -5.63 -12.66 -7.52
CA ALA A 263 -5.48 -13.96 -6.86
C ALA A 263 -4.93 -13.82 -5.42
N SER A 264 -4.13 -12.79 -5.14
CA SER A 264 -3.50 -12.60 -3.84
C SER A 264 -4.33 -11.77 -2.85
N GLU A 265 -5.20 -10.88 -3.34
CA GLU A 265 -6.01 -9.97 -2.52
C GLU A 265 -7.52 -10.20 -2.64
N GLY A 266 -7.96 -10.91 -3.69
CA GLY A 266 -9.38 -11.13 -3.97
C GLY A 266 -10.08 -11.98 -2.90
N SER A 267 -11.41 -11.98 -2.92
CA SER A 267 -12.22 -12.83 -2.04
C SER A 267 -11.90 -14.32 -2.24
N ASP A 268 -12.11 -15.13 -1.20
CA ASP A 268 -11.90 -16.57 -1.29
C ASP A 268 -12.77 -17.21 -2.39
N ASP A 269 -13.97 -16.66 -2.63
CA ASP A 269 -14.89 -17.11 -3.66
C ASP A 269 -14.36 -16.90 -5.09
N ALA A 270 -13.56 -15.85 -5.31
CA ALA A 270 -12.98 -15.53 -6.62
C ALA A 270 -11.55 -16.10 -6.79
N TRP A 271 -10.94 -16.55 -5.69
CA TRP A 271 -9.55 -17.00 -5.64
C TRP A 271 -9.26 -18.09 -6.67
N GLU A 272 -10.05 -19.16 -6.69
CA GLU A 272 -9.84 -20.28 -7.61
C GLU A 272 -9.88 -19.82 -9.06
N SER A 273 -10.84 -18.96 -9.41
CA SER A 273 -11.00 -18.43 -10.76
C SER A 273 -9.75 -17.66 -11.22
N TYR A 274 -9.25 -16.75 -10.40
CA TYR A 274 -8.05 -15.96 -10.75
C TYR A 274 -6.79 -16.83 -10.82
N VAL A 275 -6.65 -17.81 -9.92
CA VAL A 275 -5.53 -18.75 -9.96
C VAL A 275 -5.58 -19.63 -11.21
N TYR A 276 -6.76 -20.14 -11.59
CA TYR A 276 -6.92 -20.92 -12.82
C TYR A 276 -6.62 -20.09 -14.07
N GLN A 277 -7.09 -18.84 -14.12
CA GLN A 277 -6.79 -17.93 -15.24
C GLN A 277 -5.29 -17.66 -15.35
N LEU A 278 -4.62 -17.40 -14.23
CA LEU A 278 -3.18 -17.15 -14.18
C LEU A 278 -2.36 -18.40 -14.56
N VAL A 279 -2.75 -19.58 -14.05
CA VAL A 279 -2.11 -20.86 -14.42
C VAL A 279 -2.31 -21.14 -15.91
N SER A 280 -3.49 -20.88 -16.45
CA SER A 280 -3.78 -21.07 -17.88
C SER A 280 -2.94 -20.13 -18.75
N LEU A 281 -2.88 -18.85 -18.38
CA LEU A 281 -2.06 -17.82 -19.02
C LEU A 281 -0.58 -18.21 -19.03
N LEU A 282 -0.06 -18.68 -17.89
CA LEU A 282 1.34 -19.09 -17.80
C LEU A 282 1.58 -20.42 -18.53
N ARG A 283 0.68 -21.40 -18.48
CA ARG A 283 0.89 -22.66 -19.23
C ARG A 283 0.96 -22.46 -20.74
N SER A 284 0.22 -21.51 -21.30
CA SER A 284 0.28 -21.23 -22.74
C SER A 284 1.56 -20.49 -23.16
N GLN A 285 2.28 -19.89 -22.20
CA GLN A 285 3.42 -19.03 -22.48
C GLN A 285 4.76 -19.54 -21.92
N LEU A 286 4.74 -20.43 -20.93
CA LEU A 286 5.98 -20.97 -20.37
C LEU A 286 6.60 -22.05 -21.26
N PRO A 287 7.94 -22.21 -21.26
CA PRO A 287 8.58 -23.34 -21.93
C PRO A 287 8.03 -24.69 -21.42
N PRO A 288 7.94 -25.73 -22.27
CA PRO A 288 7.37 -27.05 -21.90
C PRO A 288 7.95 -27.66 -20.62
N ALA A 289 9.23 -27.40 -20.32
CA ALA A 289 9.92 -27.87 -19.12
C ALA A 289 9.28 -27.37 -17.80
N TYR A 290 8.67 -26.19 -17.82
CA TYR A 290 8.02 -25.56 -16.66
C TYR A 290 6.50 -25.76 -16.64
N GLN A 291 5.91 -26.22 -17.76
CA GLN A 291 4.48 -26.53 -17.86
C GLN A 291 4.10 -27.84 -17.16
N ALA A 292 5.00 -28.83 -17.20
CA ALA A 292 4.77 -30.19 -16.68
C ALA A 292 5.55 -30.50 -15.40
N GLY A 293 6.55 -29.68 -15.04
CA GLY A 293 7.49 -29.97 -13.93
C GLY A 293 8.43 -31.11 -14.31
N ALA A 294 9.53 -30.79 -15.00
CA ALA A 294 10.41 -31.82 -15.57
C ALA A 294 11.86 -31.80 -15.03
N TYR A 295 12.25 -30.85 -14.18
CA TYR A 295 13.64 -30.67 -13.79
C TYR A 295 13.83 -30.64 -12.27
N GLY A 296 14.03 -31.82 -11.70
CA GLY A 296 14.42 -32.00 -10.31
C GLY A 296 15.93 -31.94 -10.00
N GLY A 297 16.79 -31.34 -10.84
CA GLY A 297 18.23 -31.41 -10.54
C GLY A 297 19.27 -30.60 -11.31
N LEU A 298 18.94 -29.61 -12.15
CA LEU A 298 19.97 -28.92 -12.99
C LEU A 298 19.87 -27.38 -13.03
N MET A 299 19.35 -26.72 -11.98
CA MET A 299 19.04 -25.28 -12.01
C MET A 299 19.80 -24.44 -10.96
N THR A 300 21.04 -24.77 -10.62
CA THR A 300 21.89 -23.87 -9.82
C THR A 300 22.84 -23.01 -10.66
N GLU A 301 23.01 -23.29 -11.96
CA GLU A 301 24.05 -22.61 -12.76
C GLU A 301 23.53 -21.61 -13.80
N GLY A 302 22.25 -21.65 -14.19
CA GLY A 302 21.73 -20.85 -15.31
C GLY A 302 21.08 -19.51 -14.97
N LEU A 303 20.75 -19.24 -13.71
CA LEU A 303 19.92 -18.09 -13.30
C LEU A 303 20.64 -17.02 -12.48
N ARG A 304 21.95 -17.16 -12.23
CA ARG A 304 22.71 -16.04 -11.66
C ARG A 304 22.84 -14.96 -12.74
N PRO A 305 22.42 -13.71 -12.48
CA PRO A 305 22.81 -12.61 -13.35
C PRO A 305 24.34 -12.62 -13.43
N LYS A 306 24.88 -12.58 -14.65
CA LYS A 306 26.32 -12.39 -14.82
C LYS A 306 26.65 -11.02 -14.24
N SER A 307 27.49 -11.04 -13.21
CA SER A 307 28.15 -9.89 -12.58
C SER A 307 28.74 -8.93 -13.60
#